data_AF-A0A699TN16-F1
#
_entry.id   AF-A0A699TN16-F1
#
_cell.length_a   1.000
_cell.length_b   1.000
_cell.length_c   1.000
_cell.angle_alpha   90.00
_cell.angle_beta   90.00
_cell.angle_gamma   90.00
#
_symmetry.space_group_name_H-M   'P 1'
#
loop_
_entity.id
_entity.type
_entity.pdbx_description
1 polymer ?
#
loop_
_entity_poly.entity_id
_entity_poly.type
_entity_poly.pdbx_seq_one_letter_code
_entity_poly.pdbx_strand_id
1 'polypeptide(L)'
;MLQKFKEDEQTKFWVDNDGVMWFGDRLCVPNDPTLREAVLSEAHSSPFSIHLGSTKMYGNLKQHFWWNGMKQDIATFVGKCLTAG
;
A
#
# COMPACT_ATOMS: atom_id res chain seq x y z
N MET A 1 14.96 22.81 10.75
CA MET A 1 14.71 21.85 11.85
C MET A 1 13.24 21.45 11.78
N LEU A 2 12.90 20.37 11.08
CA LEU A 2 11.53 19.83 11.06
C LEU A 2 11.50 18.68 12.06
N GLN A 3 10.97 18.98 13.25
CA GLN A 3 10.91 18.05 14.36
C GLN A 3 9.61 17.26 14.31
N LYS A 4 9.77 15.93 14.32
CA LYS A 4 8.83 14.87 14.74
C LYS A 4 7.66 14.56 13.80
N PHE A 5 7.88 13.57 12.93
CA PHE A 5 6.84 12.56 12.72
C PHE A 5 6.84 11.66 13.95
N LYS A 6 5.77 11.72 14.75
CA LYS A 6 5.50 10.70 15.78
C LYS A 6 5.20 9.40 15.05
N GLU A 7 6.22 8.62 14.75
CA GLU A 7 6.07 7.26 14.26
C GLU A 7 6.09 6.32 15.46
N ASP A 8 5.13 6.47 16.37
CA ASP A 8 4.89 5.53 17.48
C ASP A 8 3.55 5.81 18.18
N GLU A 9 2.44 5.69 17.45
CA GLU A 9 1.17 5.40 18.10
C GLU A 9 0.90 3.93 17.83
N GLN A 10 0.74 3.13 18.89
CA GLN A 10 0.46 1.70 18.83
C GLN A 10 -0.76 1.44 17.93
N THR A 11 -0.53 1.21 16.65
CA THR A 11 -1.53 0.89 15.65
C THR A 11 -1.98 -0.55 15.92
N LYS A 12 -3.10 -0.66 16.64
CA LYS A 12 -3.70 -1.93 17.02
C LYS A 12 -4.47 -2.51 15.84
N PHE A 13 -4.41 -3.83 15.70
CA PHE A 13 -5.29 -4.57 14.80
C PHE A 13 -6.69 -4.68 15.40
N TRP A 14 -7.71 -4.48 14.58
CA TRP A 14 -9.10 -4.69 14.99
C TRP A 14 -9.92 -5.19 13.80
N VAL A 15 -11.09 -5.75 14.10
CA VAL A 15 -12.04 -6.26 13.11
C VAL A 15 -13.36 -5.54 13.33
N ASP A 16 -14.00 -5.07 12.26
CA ASP A 16 -15.31 -4.43 12.33
C ASP A 16 -16.47 -5.44 12.32
N ASN A 17 -17.71 -4.94 12.31
CA ASN A 17 -18.90 -5.77 12.33
C ASN A 17 -19.07 -6.60 11.04
N ASP A 18 -18.41 -6.21 9.95
CA ASP A 18 -18.46 -6.90 8.66
C ASP A 18 -17.32 -7.92 8.51
N GLY A 19 -16.50 -8.11 9.56
CA GLY A 19 -15.37 -9.05 9.54
C GLY A 19 -14.14 -8.51 8.84
N VAL A 20 -14.09 -7.21 8.55
CA VAL A 20 -12.98 -6.57 7.86
C VAL A 20 -11.87 -6.23 8.86
N MET A 21 -10.63 -6.61 8.54
CA MET A 21 -9.47 -6.35 9.38
C MET A 21 -8.86 -4.98 9.08
N TRP A 22 -8.51 -4.26 10.14
CA TRP A 22 -7.95 -2.91 10.10
C TRP A 22 -6.64 -2.83 10.90
N PHE A 23 -5.71 -1.98 10.46
CA PHE A 23 -4.48 -1.62 11.16
C PHE A 23 -4.45 -0.11 11.35
N GLY A 24 -4.79 0.36 12.56
CA GLY A 24 -5.12 1.77 12.76
C GLY A 24 -6.36 2.15 11.94
N ASP A 25 -6.20 3.07 11.00
CA ASP A 25 -7.20 3.57 10.06
C ASP A 25 -7.11 2.94 8.66
N ARG A 26 -6.24 1.94 8.48
CA ARG A 26 -5.94 1.32 7.18
C ARG A 26 -6.60 -0.04 7.05
N LEU A 27 -7.11 -0.32 5.87
CA LEU A 27 -7.66 -1.61 5.49
C LEU A 27 -6.54 -2.65 5.33
N CYS A 28 -6.64 -3.77 6.06
CA CYS A 28 -5.71 -4.88 5.89
C CYS A 28 -6.05 -5.66 4.62
N VAL A 29 -5.11 -5.72 3.68
CA VAL A 29 -5.24 -6.56 2.49
C VAL A 29 -4.74 -7.97 2.83
N PRO A 30 -5.56 -9.03 2.63
CA PRO A 30 -5.17 -10.40 2.94
C PRO A 30 -3.97 -10.85 2.09
N ASN A 31 -3.36 -11.98 2.45
CA ASN A 31 -2.30 -12.61 1.67
C ASN A 31 -2.87 -13.36 0.45
N ASP A 32 -3.64 -12.64 -0.37
CA ASP A 32 -4.16 -13.09 -1.66
C ASP A 32 -3.42 -12.32 -2.77
N PRO A 33 -2.62 -13.00 -3.60
CA PRO A 33 -1.87 -12.36 -4.67
C PRO A 33 -2.75 -11.58 -5.65
N THR A 34 -3.94 -12.09 -5.96
CA THR A 34 -4.88 -11.48 -6.90
C THR A 34 -5.42 -10.16 -6.35
N LEU A 35 -5.80 -10.14 -5.07
CA LEU A 35 -6.30 -8.92 -4.42
C LEU A 35 -5.20 -7.86 -4.29
N ARG A 36 -3.98 -8.28 -3.89
CA ARG A 36 -2.85 -7.35 -3.80
C ARG A 36 -2.49 -6.78 -5.17
N GLU A 37 -2.45 -7.62 -6.21
CA GLU A 37 -2.18 -7.17 -7.57
C GLU A 37 -3.26 -6.22 -8.10
N ALA A 38 -4.54 -6.45 -7.79
CA ALA A 38 -5.62 -5.54 -8.14
C ALA A 38 -5.45 -4.15 -7.49
N VAL A 39 -5.10 -4.11 -6.20
CA VAL A 39 -4.81 -2.85 -5.48
C VAL A 39 -3.61 -2.12 -6.10
N LEU A 40 -2.55 -2.85 -6.45
CA LEU A 40 -1.36 -2.30 -7.07
C LEU A 40 -1.66 -1.78 -8.49
N SER A 41 -2.43 -2.55 -9.28
CA SER A 41 -2.82 -2.18 -10.63
C SER A 41 -3.68 -0.92 -10.64
N GLU A 42 -4.70 -0.83 -9.78
CA GLU A 42 -5.56 0.36 -9.67
C GLU A 42 -4.75 1.62 -9.31
N ALA A 43 -3.83 1.51 -8.36
CA ALA A 43 -2.93 2.60 -8.00
C ALA A 43 -1.98 2.99 -9.15
N HIS A 44 -1.62 2.05 -10.02
CA HIS A 44 -0.77 2.28 -11.18
C HIS A 44 -1.54 2.76 -12.43
N SER A 45 -2.87 2.57 -12.49
CA SER A 45 -3.70 2.98 -13.63
C SER A 45 -4.17 4.44 -13.55
N SER A 46 -3.93 5.14 -12.42
CA SER A 46 -4.24 6.56 -12.30
C SER A 46 -3.55 7.37 -13.40
N PRO A 47 -4.20 8.37 -14.04
CA PRO A 47 -3.58 9.20 -15.09
C PRO A 47 -2.33 9.97 -14.62
N PHE A 48 -2.06 9.99 -13.32
CA PHE A 48 -0.83 10.55 -12.74
C PHE A 48 0.30 9.51 -12.57
N SER A 49 0.08 8.26 -12.98
CA SER A 49 0.93 7.10 -12.73
C SER A 49 2.02 6.83 -13.76
N ILE A 50 2.04 7.60 -14.85
CA ILE A 50 2.98 7.40 -15.98
C ILE A 50 4.45 7.41 -15.53
N HIS A 51 4.79 7.98 -14.36
CA HIS A 51 6.15 7.94 -13.80
C HIS A 51 6.23 7.75 -12.28
N LEU A 52 5.23 7.13 -11.64
CA LEU A 52 5.26 6.99 -10.18
C LEU A 52 6.16 5.83 -9.76
N GLY A 53 7.41 6.17 -9.43
CA GLY A 53 8.33 5.24 -8.78
C GLY A 53 7.76 4.69 -7.46
N SER A 54 8.33 3.57 -7.00
CA SER A 54 7.88 2.80 -5.82
C SER A 54 7.59 3.65 -4.57
N THR A 55 8.35 4.73 -4.37
CA THR A 55 8.16 5.66 -3.24
C THR A 55 6.80 6.36 -3.26
N LYS A 56 6.36 6.87 -4.42
CA LYS A 56 5.08 7.59 -4.52
C LYS A 56 3.91 6.61 -4.46
N MET A 57 4.05 5.44 -5.08
CA MET A 57 3.06 4.38 -4.99
C MET A 57 2.86 3.89 -3.54
N TYR A 58 3.95 3.68 -2.79
CA TYR A 58 3.88 3.37 -1.36
C TYR A 58 3.26 4.51 -0.55
N GLY A 59 3.62 5.76 -0.84
CA GLY A 59 3.04 6.93 -0.19
C GLY A 59 1.52 7.02 -0.34
N ASN A 60 0.99 6.73 -1.53
CA ASN A 60 -0.45 6.72 -1.80
C ASN A 60 -1.12 5.54 -1.09
N LEU A 61 -0.60 4.33 -1.28
CA LEU A 61 -1.26 3.12 -0.76
C LEU A 61 -1.24 3.06 0.77
N LYS A 62 -0.15 3.49 1.43
CA LYS A 62 -0.02 3.41 2.89
C LYS A 62 -1.01 4.30 3.66
N GLN A 63 -1.72 5.19 2.99
CA GLN A 63 -2.76 6.04 3.59
C GLN A 63 -4.06 5.26 3.82
N HIS A 64 -4.32 4.25 3.00
CA HIS A 64 -5.59 3.53 3.01
C HIS A 64 -5.44 2.03 3.26
N PHE A 65 -4.29 1.46 2.92
CA PHE A 65 -4.06 0.03 2.96
C PHE A 65 -2.85 -0.34 3.82
N TRP A 66 -2.89 -1.56 4.33
CA TRP A 66 -1.78 -2.19 5.02
C TRP A 66 -1.71 -3.68 4.69
N TRP A 67 -0.51 -4.21 4.50
CA TRP A 67 -0.25 -5.65 4.56
C TRP A 67 1.23 -5.92 4.83
N ASN A 68 1.53 -7.10 5.36
CA ASN A 68 2.91 -7.53 5.53
C ASN A 68 3.58 -7.71 4.16
N GLY A 69 4.75 -7.08 3.96
CA GLY A 69 5.48 -7.12 2.69
C GLY A 69 5.11 -6.03 1.68
N MET A 70 4.21 -5.09 2.02
CA MET A 70 3.71 -4.06 1.09
C MET A 70 4.78 -3.29 0.31
N LYS A 71 5.87 -2.87 0.95
CA LYS A 71 6.98 -2.17 0.26
C LYS A 71 7.64 -3.06 -0.80
N GLN A 72 7.80 -4.35 -0.50
CA GLN A 72 8.42 -5.32 -1.40
C GLN A 72 7.51 -5.61 -2.59
N ASP A 73 6.22 -5.85 -2.34
CA ASP A 73 5.23 -6.10 -3.40
C ASP A 73 5.17 -4.92 -4.39
N ILE A 74 5.18 -3.67 -3.87
CA ILE A 74 5.24 -2.46 -4.70
C ILE A 74 6.51 -2.38 -5.52
N ALA A 75 7.68 -2.65 -4.92
CA ALA A 75 8.96 -2.61 -5.62
C ALA A 75 9.01 -3.65 -6.76
N THR A 76 8.51 -4.86 -6.50
CA THR A 76 8.40 -5.92 -7.51
C THR A 76 7.43 -5.53 -8.62
N PHE A 77 6.27 -4.95 -8.29
CA PHE A 77 5.28 -4.53 -9.27
C PHE A 77 5.82 -3.43 -10.20
N VAL A 78 6.37 -2.34 -9.64
CA VAL A 78 6.95 -1.25 -10.43
C VAL A 78 8.13 -1.74 -11.27
N GLY A 79 8.95 -2.66 -10.75
CA GLY A 79 10.04 -3.29 -11.50
C GLY A 79 9.56 -4.03 -12.76
N LYS A 80 8.44 -4.75 -12.68
CA LYS A 80 7.83 -5.43 -13.83
C LYS A 80 7.33 -4.44 -14.89
N CYS A 81 6.74 -3.32 -14.48
CA CYS A 81 6.27 -2.27 -15.40
C CYS A 81 7.44 -1.64 -16.20
N LEU A 82 8.58 -1.42 -15.55
CA LEU A 82 9.76 -0.84 -16.21
C LEU A 82 10.41 -1.79 -17.23
N THR A 83 10.29 -3.10 -17.04
CA THR A 83 10.81 -4.11 -17.99
C THR A 83 9.88 -4.40 -19.17
N ALA A 84 8.63 -3.96 -19.11
CA ALA A 84 7.60 -4.21 -20.12
C ALA A 84 7.36 -3.01 -21.06
N GLY A 85 8.12 -1.92 -20.90
CA GLY A 85 8.05 -0.69 -21.70
C GLY A 85 9.17 -0.58 -22.73
#